data_AF-A0A7V3T4V3-F1
#
_entry.id   AF-A0A7V3T4V3-F1
#
_cell.length_a   1.000
_cell.length_b   1.000
_cell.length_c   1.000
_cell.angle_alpha   90.00
_cell.angle_beta   90.00
_cell.angle_gamma   90.00
#
_symmetry.space_group_name_H-M   'P 1'
#
loop_
_entity.id
_entity.type
_entity.pdbx_description
1 polymer ?
#
loop_
_entity_poly.entity_id
_entity_poly.type
_entity_poly.pdbx_seq_one_letter_code
_entity_poly.pdbx_strand_id
1 'polypeptide(L)'
;MSFPTNPIILVAAIGALLALGAVVVACKVGSSGIRALMVVVALVSLLPMGWVFVAAHPELVDGRFRTYKAFYRDIQVGMTREQVLAAMEQRYPLHGPPKRPIIVFDTPRHLGFFMNPETSREPNCEGIFLTLEQGHVIEKRYSPD
;
A
#
# COMPACT_ATOMS: atom_id res chain seq x y z
N MET A 1 7.80 -25.04 -3.34
CA MET A 1 8.57 -23.94 -2.72
C MET A 1 7.80 -23.49 -1.49
N SER A 2 8.31 -23.78 -0.30
CA SER A 2 7.72 -23.30 0.96
C SER A 2 8.15 -21.86 1.16
N PHE A 3 7.26 -20.89 0.93
CA PHE A 3 7.51 -19.53 1.36
C PHE A 3 7.56 -19.55 2.89
N PRO A 4 8.67 -19.15 3.53
CA PRO A 4 8.69 -19.01 4.98
C PRO A 4 7.62 -17.98 5.34
N THR A 5 6.53 -18.43 5.96
CA THR A 5 5.45 -17.54 6.37
C THR A 5 6.04 -16.55 7.35
N ASN A 6 5.99 -15.26 7.03
CA ASN A 6 6.54 -14.22 7.89
C ASN A 6 5.89 -14.36 9.29
N PRO A 7 6.68 -14.44 10.38
CA PRO A 7 6.16 -14.71 11.72
C PRO A 7 5.06 -13.72 12.14
N ILE A 8 5.11 -12.48 11.64
CA ILE A 8 4.11 -11.46 11.91
C ILE A 8 2.74 -11.85 11.32
N ILE A 9 2.71 -12.43 10.11
CA ILE A 9 1.48 -12.91 9.46
C ILE A 9 0.89 -14.06 10.26
N LEU A 10 1.74 -14.95 10.79
CA LEU A 10 1.29 -16.06 11.63
C LEU A 10 0.65 -15.56 12.93
N VAL A 11 1.27 -14.57 13.60
CA VAL A 11 0.70 -13.95 14.81
C VAL A 11 -0.65 -13.28 14.51
N ALA A 12 -0.78 -12.58 13.39
CA ALA A 12 -2.05 -11.99 12.97
C ALA A 12 -3.13 -13.05 12.71
N ALA A 13 -2.78 -14.17 12.08
CA ALA A 13 -3.71 -15.27 11.82
C ALA A 13 -4.19 -15.93 13.13
N ILE A 14 -3.27 -16.21 14.06
CA ILE A 14 -3.61 -16.76 15.38
C ILE A 14 -4.49 -15.80 16.16
N GLY A 15 -4.17 -14.50 16.16
CA GLY A 15 -4.97 -13.46 16.79
C GLY A 15 -6.41 -13.41 16.25
N ALA A 16 -6.58 -13.54 14.94
CA ALA A 16 -7.90 -13.59 14.31
C ALA A 16 -8.71 -14.84 14.75
N LEU A 17 -8.06 -16.00 14.84
CA LEU A 17 -8.70 -17.23 15.33
C LEU A 17 -9.12 -17.10 16.81
N LEU A 18 -8.27 -16.51 17.65
CA LEU A 18 -8.59 -16.23 19.05
C LEU A 18 -9.76 -15.26 19.18
N ALA A 19 -9.78 -14.19 18.36
CA ALA A 19 -10.88 -13.24 18.32
C ALA A 19 -12.20 -13.91 17.93
N LEU A 20 -12.18 -14.77 16.91
CA LEU A 20 -13.36 -15.53 16.50
C LEU A 20 -13.87 -16.44 17.63
N GLY A 21 -12.97 -17.17 18.29
CA GLY A 21 -13.32 -18.01 19.44
C GLY A 21 -13.94 -17.20 20.59
N ALA A 22 -13.36 -16.05 20.92
CA ALA A 22 -13.87 -15.16 21.96
C ALA A 22 -15.27 -14.63 21.63
N VAL A 23 -15.53 -14.24 20.37
CA VAL A 23 -16.86 -13.80 19.92
C VAL A 23 -17.89 -14.93 20.05
N VAL A 24 -17.54 -16.17 19.66
CA VAL A 24 -18.43 -17.33 19.79
C VAL A 24 -18.78 -17.59 21.27
N VAL A 25 -17.79 -17.50 22.18
CA VAL A 25 -18.03 -17.66 23.62
C VAL A 25 -18.90 -16.54 24.17
N ALA A 26 -18.64 -15.29 23.78
CA ALA A 26 -19.45 -14.13 24.17
C ALA A 26 -20.94 -14.30 23.79
N CYS A 27 -21.21 -14.84 22.60
CA CYS A 27 -22.59 -15.08 22.14
C CYS A 27 -23.30 -16.17 22.94
N LYS A 28 -22.58 -17.17 23.45
CA LYS A 28 -23.17 -18.32 24.17
C LYS A 28 -23.30 -18.12 25.68
N VAL A 29 -22.47 -17.27 26.27
CA VAL A 29 -22.46 -17.03 27.72
C VAL A 29 -23.64 -16.15 28.13
N GLY A 30 -24.27 -16.45 29.28
CA GLY A 30 -25.36 -15.64 29.85
C GLY A 30 -24.91 -14.48 30.76
N SER A 31 -23.67 -14.49 31.26
CA SER A 31 -23.14 -13.44 32.14
C SER A 31 -22.62 -12.22 31.37
N SER A 32 -23.16 -11.05 31.68
CA SER A 32 -22.74 -9.78 31.05
C SER A 32 -21.26 -9.43 31.31
N GLY A 33 -20.71 -9.79 32.47
CA GLY A 33 -19.30 -9.53 32.78
C GLY A 33 -18.34 -10.36 31.92
N ILE A 34 -18.64 -11.64 31.74
CA ILE A 34 -17.84 -12.53 30.88
C ILE A 34 -18.00 -12.12 29.41
N ARG A 35 -19.20 -11.71 28.98
CA ARG A 35 -19.41 -11.15 27.63
C ARG A 35 -18.51 -9.95 27.37
N ALA A 36 -18.50 -8.97 28.28
CA ALA A 36 -17.66 -7.78 28.16
C ALA A 36 -16.17 -8.16 28.08
N LEU A 37 -15.71 -9.07 28.94
CA LEU A 37 -14.33 -9.57 28.91
C LEU A 37 -13.97 -10.23 27.58
N MET A 38 -14.84 -11.08 27.02
CA MET A 38 -14.60 -11.74 25.74
C MET A 38 -14.54 -10.76 24.57
N VAL A 39 -15.34 -9.69 24.59
CA VAL A 39 -15.23 -8.61 23.60
C VAL A 39 -13.88 -7.91 23.69
N VAL A 40 -13.40 -7.59 24.89
CA VAL A 40 -12.07 -6.99 25.09
C VAL A 40 -10.97 -7.91 24.57
N VAL A 41 -11.03 -9.21 24.88
CA VAL A 41 -10.08 -10.21 24.38
C VAL A 41 -10.09 -10.26 22.85
N ALA A 42 -11.27 -10.23 22.23
CA ALA A 42 -11.39 -10.22 20.78
C ALA A 42 -10.73 -8.98 20.15
N LEU A 43 -10.99 -7.78 20.69
CA LEU A 43 -10.40 -6.54 20.20
C LEU A 43 -8.87 -6.53 20.32
N VAL A 44 -8.34 -6.95 21.47
CA VAL A 44 -6.87 -7.02 21.69
C VAL A 44 -6.23 -8.03 20.74
N SER A 45 -6.89 -9.18 20.52
CA SER A 45 -6.39 -10.22 19.61
C SER A 45 -6.37 -9.78 18.15
N LEU A 46 -7.16 -8.77 17.76
CA LEU A 46 -7.16 -8.20 16.41
C LEU A 46 -6.07 -7.14 16.18
N LEU A 47 -5.40 -6.65 17.23
CA LEU A 47 -4.36 -5.62 17.08
C LEU A 47 -3.23 -6.01 16.11
N PRO A 48 -2.67 -7.23 16.14
CA PRO A 48 -1.63 -7.62 15.18
C PRO A 48 -2.14 -7.64 13.74
N MET A 49 -3.41 -7.99 13.53
CA MET A 49 -4.03 -7.94 12.20
C MET A 49 -4.20 -6.49 11.72
N GLY A 50 -4.61 -5.58 12.61
CA GLY A 50 -4.66 -4.15 12.32
C GLY A 50 -3.28 -3.60 11.94
N TRP A 51 -2.23 -4.03 12.65
CA TRP A 51 -0.85 -3.66 12.33
C TRP A 51 -0.40 -4.16 10.96
N VAL A 52 -0.63 -5.44 10.64
CA VAL A 52 -0.32 -6.02 9.33
C VAL A 52 -1.07 -5.29 8.22
N PHE A 53 -2.34 -4.95 8.45
CA PHE A 53 -3.14 -4.21 7.49
C PHE A 53 -2.56 -2.83 7.20
N VAL A 54 -2.15 -2.08 8.23
CA VAL A 54 -1.51 -0.77 8.05
C VAL A 54 -0.16 -0.91 7.34
N ALA A 55 0.63 -1.94 7.68
CA ALA A 55 1.91 -2.20 7.02
C ALA A 55 1.76 -2.56 5.53
N ALA A 56 0.69 -3.27 5.15
CA ALA A 56 0.38 -3.61 3.77
C ALA A 56 -0.23 -2.43 2.97
N HIS A 57 -0.77 -1.43 3.68
CA HIS A 57 -1.42 -0.25 3.11
C HIS A 57 -0.81 1.05 3.63
N PRO A 58 0.47 1.33 3.35
CA PRO A 58 1.17 2.53 3.82
C PRO A 58 0.46 3.83 3.38
N GLU A 59 -0.31 3.82 2.29
CA GLU A 59 -1.12 4.95 1.83
C GLU A 59 -2.15 5.48 2.85
N LEU A 60 -2.52 4.66 3.84
CA LEU A 60 -3.44 5.04 4.91
C LEU A 60 -2.80 6.03 5.88
N VAL A 61 -1.49 5.90 6.11
CA VAL A 61 -0.76 6.67 7.13
C VAL A 61 0.25 7.63 6.54
N ASP A 62 0.74 7.39 5.32
CA ASP A 62 1.74 8.20 4.64
C ASP A 62 1.19 8.81 3.33
N GLY A 63 1.16 10.14 3.29
CA GLY A 63 0.68 10.93 2.15
C GLY A 63 1.53 10.76 0.89
N ARG A 64 2.81 10.38 1.01
CA ARG A 64 3.71 10.15 -0.13
C ARG A 64 3.22 8.95 -0.95
N PHE A 65 2.99 7.81 -0.29
CA PHE A 65 2.43 6.61 -0.89
C PHE A 65 1.05 6.87 -1.48
N ARG A 66 0.20 7.62 -0.76
CA ARG A 66 -1.12 7.99 -1.27
C ARG A 66 -1.04 8.77 -2.57
N THR A 67 -0.16 9.77 -2.64
CA THR A 67 0.01 10.61 -3.83
C THR A 67 0.60 9.81 -4.98
N TYR A 68 1.58 8.96 -4.70
CA TYR A 68 2.24 8.10 -5.69
C TYR A 68 1.29 7.06 -6.30
N LYS A 69 0.50 6.37 -5.47
CA LYS A 69 -0.56 5.46 -5.94
C LYS A 69 -1.65 6.21 -6.71
N ALA A 70 -1.94 7.45 -6.34
CA ALA A 70 -2.90 8.26 -7.07
C ALA A 70 -2.35 8.66 -8.45
N PHE A 71 -1.07 9.07 -8.56
CA PHE A 71 -0.41 9.29 -9.85
C PHE A 71 -0.47 8.05 -10.75
N TYR A 72 -0.20 6.86 -10.22
CA TYR A 72 -0.37 5.61 -10.97
C TYR A 72 -1.80 5.39 -11.50
N ARG A 73 -2.82 5.80 -10.74
CA ARG A 73 -4.23 5.68 -11.15
C ARG A 73 -4.57 6.65 -12.28
N ASP A 74 -4.00 7.85 -12.27
CA ASP A 74 -4.26 8.87 -13.29
C ASP A 74 -3.68 8.48 -14.66
N ILE A 75 -2.58 7.72 -14.69
CA ILE A 75 -1.99 7.21 -15.93
C ILE A 75 -2.95 6.22 -16.60
N GLN A 76 -3.31 6.47 -17.85
CA GLN A 76 -4.18 5.58 -18.63
C GLN A 76 -3.43 4.99 -19.82
N VAL A 77 -3.84 3.79 -20.21
CA VAL A 77 -3.42 3.20 -21.49
C VAL A 77 -3.90 4.11 -22.62
N GLY A 78 -3.04 4.36 -23.60
CA GLY A 78 -3.25 5.31 -24.67
C GLY A 78 -2.77 6.73 -24.36
N MET A 79 -2.32 7.03 -23.13
CA MET A 79 -1.69 8.34 -22.88
C MET A 79 -0.36 8.45 -23.60
N THR A 80 -0.04 9.63 -24.12
CA THR A 80 1.32 9.92 -24.62
C THR A 80 2.29 10.11 -23.46
N ARG A 81 3.58 10.02 -23.75
CA ARG A 81 4.64 10.36 -22.80
C ARG A 81 4.43 11.74 -22.17
N GLU A 82 4.12 12.74 -22.98
CA GLU A 82 3.94 14.12 -22.54
C GLU A 82 2.73 14.25 -21.62
N GLN A 83 1.64 13.53 -21.92
CA GLN A 83 0.46 13.48 -21.05
C GLN A 83 0.76 12.84 -19.69
N VAL A 84 1.57 11.78 -19.66
CA VAL A 84 2.02 11.17 -18.40
C VAL A 84 2.86 12.14 -17.58
N LEU A 85 3.80 12.84 -18.22
CA LEU A 85 4.64 13.84 -17.53
C LEU A 85 3.80 15.04 -17.06
N ALA A 86 2.83 15.50 -17.83
CA ALA A 86 1.90 16.54 -17.42
C ALA A 86 1.03 16.11 -16.22
N ALA A 87 0.56 14.86 -16.20
CA ALA A 87 -0.17 14.31 -15.07
C ALA A 87 0.71 14.25 -13.80
N MET A 88 2.00 13.95 -13.95
CA MET A 88 2.96 14.04 -12.85
C MET A 88 3.08 15.49 -12.36
N GLU A 89 3.32 16.45 -13.24
CA GLU A 89 3.45 17.87 -12.86
C GLU A 89 2.19 18.43 -12.20
N GLN A 90 1.00 18.01 -12.63
CA GLN A 90 -0.25 18.42 -12.01
C GLN A 90 -0.38 17.94 -10.56
N ARG A 91 0.16 16.76 -10.24
CA ARG A 91 0.00 16.13 -8.93
C ARG A 91 1.12 16.48 -7.94
N TYR A 92 2.30 16.85 -8.45
CA TYR A 92 3.46 17.18 -7.64
C TYR A 92 3.78 18.68 -7.76
N PRO A 93 3.58 19.47 -6.69
CA PRO A 93 3.88 20.90 -6.73
C PRO A 93 5.37 21.15 -7.01
N LEU A 94 5.68 22.21 -7.75
CA LEU A 94 7.06 22.64 -8.04
C LEU A 94 7.87 22.92 -6.77
N HIS A 95 7.21 23.35 -5.70
CA HIS A 95 7.82 23.67 -4.42
C HIS A 95 6.99 23.05 -3.27
N GLY A 96 7.67 22.35 -2.36
CA GLY A 96 7.06 21.71 -1.21
C GLY A 96 6.79 20.21 -1.38
N PRO A 97 6.39 19.50 -0.31
CA PRO A 97 5.98 18.11 -0.37
C PRO A 97 4.55 17.98 -0.94
N PRO A 98 4.22 16.86 -1.61
CA PRO A 98 5.10 15.72 -1.89
C PRO A 98 6.10 16.02 -3.02
N LYS A 99 7.33 15.50 -2.90
CA LYS A 99 8.34 15.65 -3.96
C LYS A 99 8.01 14.75 -5.15
N ARG A 100 8.31 15.24 -6.36
CA ARG A 100 8.11 14.47 -7.60
C ARG A 100 8.86 13.13 -7.60
N PRO A 101 8.30 12.08 -8.21
CA PRO A 101 8.99 10.82 -8.47
C PRO A 101 10.28 11.03 -9.25
N ILE A 102 11.23 10.12 -9.05
CA ILE A 102 12.49 10.07 -9.78
C ILE A 102 12.26 9.27 -11.05
N ILE A 103 12.51 9.86 -12.21
CA ILE A 103 12.49 9.14 -13.49
C ILE A 103 13.73 8.27 -13.56
N VAL A 104 13.56 6.95 -13.61
CA VAL A 104 14.67 5.98 -13.59
C VAL A 104 15.03 5.46 -14.97
N PHE A 105 14.08 5.44 -15.88
CA PHE A 105 14.35 5.24 -17.30
C PHE A 105 13.33 6.01 -18.12
N ASP A 106 13.84 6.67 -19.16
CA ASP A 106 13.04 7.34 -20.17
C ASP A 106 13.62 6.96 -21.54
N THR A 107 12.98 5.98 -22.18
CA THR A 107 13.37 5.45 -23.48
C THR A 107 12.15 5.41 -24.40
N PRO A 108 12.30 5.34 -25.73
CA PRO A 108 11.16 5.32 -26.65
C PRO A 108 10.12 4.22 -26.37
N ARG A 109 10.51 3.14 -25.67
CA ARG A 109 9.66 1.99 -25.36
C ARG A 109 9.31 1.86 -23.88
N HIS A 110 9.96 2.59 -22.99
CA HIS A 110 9.78 2.42 -21.55
C HIS A 110 9.90 3.75 -20.81
N LEU A 111 9.00 3.97 -19.86
CA LEU A 111 9.05 5.10 -18.93
C LEU A 111 8.86 4.58 -17.51
N GLY A 112 9.80 4.90 -16.62
CA GLY A 112 9.86 4.34 -15.28
C GLY A 112 10.04 5.42 -14.23
N PHE A 113 9.33 5.27 -13.12
CA PHE A 113 9.38 6.17 -11.98
C PHE A 113 9.65 5.38 -10.71
N PHE A 114 10.48 5.91 -9.83
CA PHE A 114 10.53 5.53 -8.42
C PHE A 114 9.95 6.62 -7.55
N MET A 115 9.25 6.22 -6.50
CA MET A 115 8.79 7.16 -5.48
C MET A 115 10.00 7.89 -4.88
N ASN A 116 9.84 9.19 -4.62
CA ASN A 116 10.88 9.95 -3.97
C ASN A 116 10.92 9.58 -2.47
N PRO A 117 12.07 9.15 -1.92
CA PRO A 117 12.16 8.85 -0.48
C PRO A 117 12.05 10.10 0.39
N GLU A 118 12.11 11.30 -0.19
CA GLU A 118 12.08 12.59 0.47
C GLU A 118 13.16 12.75 1.55
N THR A 119 12.79 12.62 2.83
CA THR A 119 13.68 12.66 3.98
C THR A 119 13.84 11.28 4.64
N SER A 120 13.15 10.26 4.13
CA SER A 120 13.24 8.90 4.65
C SER A 120 14.63 8.32 4.41
N ARG A 121 15.15 7.63 5.44
CA ARG A 121 16.41 6.87 5.37
C ARG A 121 16.21 5.46 4.84
N GLU A 122 14.96 5.01 4.75
CA GLU A 122 14.62 3.69 4.23
C GLU A 122 14.64 3.74 2.69
N PRO A 123 15.20 2.72 2.03
CA PRO A 123 15.19 2.61 0.57
C PRO A 123 13.77 2.29 0.09
N ASN A 124 12.90 3.31 0.00
CA ASN A 124 11.54 3.16 -0.49
C ASN A 124 11.59 3.03 -2.03
N CYS A 125 11.38 1.83 -2.56
CA CYS A 125 11.55 1.53 -3.98
C CYS A 125 10.23 1.30 -4.75
N GLU A 126 9.11 1.83 -4.23
CA GLU A 126 7.82 1.86 -4.93
C GLU A 126 8.00 2.34 -6.38
N GLY A 127 7.58 1.51 -7.34
CA GLY A 127 7.88 1.69 -8.75
C GLY A 127 6.65 1.71 -9.65
N ILE A 128 6.65 2.62 -10.62
CA ILE A 128 5.69 2.65 -11.72
C ILE A 128 6.47 2.44 -13.01
N PHE A 129 6.09 1.41 -13.76
CA PHE A 129 6.75 1.04 -15.00
C PHE A 129 5.75 1.01 -16.14
N LEU A 130 6.03 1.77 -17.19
CA LEU A 130 5.19 1.90 -18.36
C LEU A 130 5.91 1.33 -19.57
N THR A 131 5.18 0.57 -20.38
CA THR A 131 5.60 0.17 -21.72
C THR A 131 4.93 1.09 -22.73
N LEU A 132 5.72 1.62 -23.67
CA LEU A 132 5.27 2.51 -24.73
C LEU A 132 5.44 1.85 -26.09
N GLU A 133 4.46 2.07 -26.95
CA GLU A 133 4.52 1.74 -28.37
C GLU A 133 4.03 2.95 -29.16
N GLN A 134 4.79 3.33 -30.20
CA GLN A 134 4.48 4.52 -31.00
C GLN A 134 4.24 5.79 -30.15
N GLY A 135 4.97 5.94 -29.04
CA GLY A 135 4.85 7.08 -28.13
C GLY A 135 3.67 7.05 -27.16
N HIS A 136 2.85 5.98 -27.17
CA HIS A 136 1.67 5.83 -26.32
C HIS A 136 1.86 4.69 -25.33
N VAL A 137 1.32 4.85 -24.11
CA VAL A 137 1.33 3.82 -23.08
C VAL A 137 0.45 2.65 -23.52
N ILE A 138 1.01 1.44 -23.63
CA ILE A 138 0.25 0.21 -23.90
C ILE A 138 0.05 -0.63 -22.64
N GLU A 139 0.95 -0.49 -21.67
CA GLU A 139 0.95 -1.24 -20.42
C GLU A 139 1.44 -0.35 -19.29
N LYS A 140 0.85 -0.52 -18.11
CA LYS A 140 1.34 0.05 -16.86
C LYS A 140 1.41 -1.01 -15.79
N ARG A 141 2.48 -1.00 -15.01
CA ARG A 141 2.71 -1.89 -13.88
C ARG A 141 3.10 -1.10 -12.64
N TYR A 142 2.48 -1.44 -11.53
CA TYR A 142 2.86 -0.97 -10.20
C TYR A 142 3.71 -2.04 -9.50
N SER A 143 4.80 -1.64 -8.86
CA SER A 143 5.67 -2.50 -8.09
C SER A 143 5.72 -2.00 -6.65
N PRO A 144 5.04 -2.66 -5.69
CA PRO A 144 5.22 -2.37 -4.28
C PRO A 144 6.66 -2.65 -3.84
N ASP A 145 7.10 -1.92 -2.82
CA ASP A 145 8.35 -2.18 -2.09
C ASP A 145 8.24 -3.48 -1.26
#